data_AF-A0AA42YZX1-F1
#
_entry.id   AF-A0AA42YZX1-F1
#
_cell.length_a   1.000
_cell.length_b   1.000
_cell.length_c   1.000
_cell.angle_alpha   90.00
_cell.angle_beta   90.00
_cell.angle_gamma   90.00
#
_symmetry.space_group_name_H-M   'P 1'
#
loop_
_entity.id
_entity.type
_entity.pdbx_description
1 polymer ?
#
loop_
_entity_poly.entity_id
_entity_poly.type
_entity_poly.pdbx_seq_one_letter_code
_entity_poly.pdbx_strand_id
1 'polypeptide(L)'
;MAITKEQEKARPTGTLGVERWVQFSYFGIAITLAWFLIKSSTAVWTILADTVDAVPEPNSTYIAVAAGLVSLIAAVIAYRSAKVHTFVTEVCVELSKVTWPTRKETWRQTIVVLIVSVIAAVILGVFDTIWSTITDLIYNV
;
A
#
# COMPACT_ATOMS: atom_id res chain seq x y z
N MET A 1 -15.32 45.16 2.34
CA MET A 1 -15.03 44.61 0.98
C MET A 1 -13.89 43.58 0.94
N ALA A 2 -13.13 43.37 2.03
CA ALA A 2 -12.06 42.36 2.07
C ALA A 2 -12.50 40.97 2.59
N ILE A 3 -13.60 40.89 3.36
CA ILE A 3 -14.05 39.63 3.99
C ILE A 3 -14.74 38.68 2.99
N THR A 4 -15.23 39.19 1.86
CA THR A 4 -15.90 38.37 0.84
C THR A 4 -14.94 37.57 -0.05
N LYS A 5 -13.65 37.97 -0.15
CA LYS A 5 -12.68 37.29 -1.04
C LYS A 5 -12.10 36.00 -0.47
N GLU A 6 -12.03 35.86 0.85
CA GLU A 6 -11.55 34.62 1.51
C GLU A 6 -12.62 33.51 1.47
N GLN A 7 -13.91 33.88 1.47
CA GLN A 7 -15.03 32.93 1.45
C GLN A 7 -15.34 32.38 0.05
N GLU A 8 -14.90 33.05 -1.02
CA GLU A 8 -15.08 32.58 -2.40
C GLU A 8 -14.08 31.47 -2.78
N LYS A 9 -12.95 31.35 -2.08
CA LYS A 9 -11.92 30.32 -2.30
C LYS A 9 -12.33 28.93 -1.79
N ALA A 10 -13.43 28.83 -1.06
CA ALA A 10 -13.95 27.58 -0.51
C ALA A 10 -15.10 26.99 -1.33
N ARG A 11 -15.29 27.39 -2.59
CA ARG A 11 -16.14 26.62 -3.49
C ARG A 11 -15.35 25.38 -3.90
N PRO A 12 -15.82 24.14 -3.63
CA PRO A 12 -15.26 22.97 -4.28
C PRO A 12 -15.61 23.06 -5.77
N THR A 13 -14.84 23.85 -6.52
CA THR A 13 -14.78 23.79 -7.97
C THR A 13 -14.16 22.45 -8.32
N GLY A 14 -15.02 21.46 -8.55
CA GLY A 14 -14.58 20.15 -9.00
C GLY A 14 -15.61 19.06 -8.74
N THR A 15 -16.73 19.07 -9.46
CA THR A 15 -17.54 17.85 -9.72
C THR A 15 -16.79 16.81 -10.56
N LEU A 16 -15.46 16.86 -10.58
CA LEU A 16 -14.56 15.86 -11.12
C LEU A 16 -13.90 15.13 -9.92
N GLY A 17 -14.62 14.58 -8.94
CA GLY A 17 -15.83 13.77 -9.04
C GLY A 17 -15.42 12.39 -8.53
N VAL A 18 -15.86 12.00 -7.32
CA VAL A 18 -15.42 10.79 -6.58
C VAL A 18 -15.31 9.54 -7.48
N GLU A 19 -16.13 9.49 -8.51
CA GLU A 19 -16.11 8.53 -9.62
C GLU A 19 -14.72 8.28 -10.26
N ARG A 20 -13.84 9.27 -10.41
CA ARG A 20 -12.47 9.05 -10.93
C ARG A 20 -11.65 8.18 -9.99
N TRP A 21 -11.76 8.43 -8.68
CA TRP A 21 -11.07 7.65 -7.66
C TRP A 21 -11.61 6.22 -7.57
N VAL A 22 -12.93 6.07 -7.75
CA VAL A 22 -13.56 4.75 -7.90
C VAL A 22 -13.00 4.03 -9.13
N GLN A 23 -12.92 4.69 -10.29
CA GLN A 23 -12.32 4.07 -11.48
C GLN A 23 -10.86 3.65 -11.24
N PHE A 24 -10.04 4.52 -10.63
CA PHE A 24 -8.65 4.19 -10.29
C PHE A 24 -8.52 3.03 -9.30
N SER A 25 -9.42 2.89 -8.32
CA SER A 25 -9.33 1.79 -7.35
C SER A 25 -9.50 0.44 -8.01
N TYR A 26 -10.45 0.31 -8.94
CA TYR A 26 -10.66 -0.93 -9.67
C TYR A 26 -9.52 -1.22 -10.68
N PHE A 27 -8.98 -0.20 -11.35
CA PHE A 27 -7.78 -0.40 -12.18
C PHE A 27 -6.59 -0.84 -11.33
N GLY A 28 -6.37 -0.23 -10.16
CA GLY A 28 -5.31 -0.61 -9.24
C GLY A 28 -5.47 -2.05 -8.72
N ILE A 29 -6.69 -2.45 -8.38
CA ILE A 29 -7.01 -3.82 -7.98
C ILE A 29 -6.77 -4.79 -9.14
N ALA A 30 -7.22 -4.46 -10.36
CA ALA A 30 -7.01 -5.30 -11.54
C ALA A 30 -5.51 -5.52 -11.84
N ILE A 31 -4.70 -4.45 -11.77
CA ILE A 31 -3.25 -4.53 -11.97
C ILE A 31 -2.59 -5.38 -10.89
N THR A 32 -2.98 -5.17 -9.62
CA THR A 32 -2.42 -5.94 -8.50
C THR A 32 -2.79 -7.42 -8.60
N LEU A 33 -4.04 -7.72 -8.97
CA LEU A 33 -4.52 -9.08 -9.20
C LEU A 33 -3.79 -9.73 -10.38
N ALA A 34 -3.59 -9.00 -11.49
CA ALA A 34 -2.84 -9.50 -12.64
C ALA A 34 -1.41 -9.84 -12.25
N TRP A 35 -0.71 -8.93 -11.56
CA TRP A 35 0.66 -9.16 -11.09
C TRP A 35 0.74 -10.37 -10.15
N PHE A 36 -0.20 -10.48 -9.21
CA PHE A 36 -0.28 -11.61 -8.29
C PHE A 36 -0.50 -12.94 -9.02
N LEU A 37 -1.48 -13.00 -9.94
CA LEU A 37 -1.79 -14.20 -10.72
C LEU A 37 -0.61 -14.64 -11.59
N ILE A 38 0.07 -13.70 -12.25
CA ILE A 38 1.28 -13.99 -13.04
C ILE A 38 2.35 -14.60 -12.14
N LYS A 39 2.64 -13.98 -10.99
CA LYS A 39 3.66 -14.48 -10.06
C LYS A 39 3.30 -15.83 -9.45
N SER A 40 2.06 -16.02 -9.03
CA SER A 40 1.63 -17.31 -8.48
C SER A 40 1.66 -18.41 -9.54
N SER A 41 1.17 -18.16 -10.76
CA SER A 41 1.12 -19.17 -11.81
C SER A 41 2.51 -19.53 -12.34
N THR A 42 3.39 -18.54 -12.50
CA THR A 42 4.80 -18.80 -12.86
C THR A 42 5.50 -19.59 -11.77
N ALA A 43 5.39 -19.19 -10.50
CA ALA A 43 6.03 -19.90 -9.39
C ALA A 43 5.58 -21.36 -9.26
N VAL A 44 4.27 -21.62 -9.38
CA VAL A 44 3.73 -22.99 -9.33
C VAL A 44 4.24 -23.81 -10.52
N TRP A 45 4.27 -23.24 -11.72
CA TRP A 45 4.68 -23.98 -12.91
C TRP A 45 6.18 -24.24 -12.98
N THR A 46 7.02 -23.32 -12.51
CA THR A 46 8.48 -23.55 -12.44
C THR A 46 8.82 -24.65 -11.45
N ILE A 47 8.16 -24.69 -10.28
CA ILE A 47 8.34 -25.77 -9.31
C ILE A 47 7.94 -27.12 -9.92
N LEU A 48 6.87 -27.16 -10.72
CA LEU A 48 6.43 -28.38 -11.38
C LEU A 48 7.40 -28.83 -12.49
N ALA A 49 7.90 -27.89 -13.30
CA ALA A 49 8.84 -28.17 -14.37
C ALA A 49 10.18 -28.70 -13.82
N ASP A 50 10.66 -28.15 -12.70
CA ASP A 50 11.89 -28.60 -12.03
C ASP A 50 11.75 -29.96 -11.34
N THR A 51 10.51 -30.40 -11.05
CA THR A 51 10.25 -31.68 -10.35
C THR A 51 9.86 -32.81 -11.29
N VAL A 52 9.40 -32.51 -12.50
CA VAL A 52 8.95 -33.49 -13.49
C VAL A 52 9.56 -33.17 -14.85
N ASP A 53 10.61 -33.91 -15.23
CA ASP A 53 11.34 -33.74 -16.51
C ASP A 53 10.45 -33.84 -17.78
N ALA A 54 9.24 -34.40 -17.65
CA ALA A 54 8.26 -34.50 -18.74
C ALA A 54 7.45 -33.19 -18.95
N VAL A 55 7.59 -32.19 -18.08
CA VAL A 55 6.84 -30.92 -18.15
C VAL A 55 7.70 -29.85 -18.81
N PRO A 56 7.31 -29.34 -20.00
CA PRO A 56 8.02 -28.24 -20.64
C PRO A 56 7.99 -26.96 -19.80
N GLU A 57 9.05 -26.16 -19.95
CA GLU A 57 9.13 -24.86 -19.28
C GLU A 57 7.92 -23.96 -19.60
N PRO A 58 7.44 -23.20 -18.60
CA PRO A 58 6.30 -22.31 -18.81
C PRO A 58 6.67 -21.19 -19.76
N ASN A 59 5.94 -21.08 -20.88
CA ASN A 59 6.02 -19.88 -21.71
C ASN A 59 5.30 -18.71 -20.99
N SER A 60 6.12 -17.76 -20.52
CA SER A 60 5.71 -16.58 -19.77
C SER A 60 4.65 -15.73 -20.48
N THR A 61 4.62 -15.74 -21.82
CA THR A 61 3.67 -14.97 -22.62
C THR A 61 2.23 -15.46 -22.41
N TYR A 62 2.00 -16.77 -22.43
CA TYR A 62 0.64 -17.31 -22.27
C TYR A 62 0.10 -17.08 -20.86
N ILE A 63 0.94 -17.23 -19.84
CA ILE A 63 0.56 -16.97 -18.44
C ILE A 63 0.21 -15.49 -18.26
N ALA A 64 1.03 -14.58 -18.81
CA ALA A 64 0.78 -13.15 -18.73
C ALA A 64 -0.53 -12.75 -19.42
N VAL A 65 -0.78 -13.26 -20.62
CA VAL A 65 -2.02 -12.98 -21.37
C VAL A 65 -3.24 -13.56 -20.64
N ALA A 66 -3.19 -14.81 -20.21
CA ALA A 66 -4.30 -15.45 -19.50
C ALA A 66 -4.62 -14.73 -18.17
N ALA A 67 -3.61 -14.44 -17.35
CA ALA A 67 -3.78 -13.72 -16.09
C ALA A 67 -4.28 -12.27 -16.32
N GLY A 68 -3.79 -11.60 -17.37
CA GLY A 68 -4.28 -10.29 -17.78
C GLY A 68 -5.76 -10.31 -18.15
N LEU A 69 -6.20 -11.31 -18.92
CA LEU A 69 -7.62 -11.45 -19.29
C LEU A 69 -8.49 -11.78 -18.08
N VAL A 70 -8.06 -12.72 -17.23
CA VAL A 70 -8.81 -13.10 -16.02
C VAL A 70 -8.97 -11.92 -15.07
N SER A 71 -7.92 -11.13 -14.85
CA SER A 71 -7.97 -9.94 -14.00
C SER A 71 -8.85 -8.83 -14.56
N LEU A 72 -8.84 -8.61 -15.89
CA LEU A 72 -9.77 -7.67 -16.53
C LEU A 72 -11.22 -8.11 -16.42
N ILE A 73 -11.52 -9.39 -16.64
CA ILE A 73 -12.88 -9.94 -16.51
C ILE A 73 -13.35 -9.80 -15.06
N ALA A 74 -12.52 -10.16 -14.09
CA ALA A 74 -12.83 -10.02 -12.67
C ALA A 74 -13.12 -8.56 -12.30
N ALA A 75 -12.32 -7.61 -12.81
CA ALA A 75 -12.56 -6.19 -12.62
C ALA A 75 -13.92 -5.76 -13.20
N VAL A 76 -14.24 -6.13 -14.45
CA VAL A 76 -15.53 -5.81 -15.09
C VAL A 76 -16.72 -6.37 -14.32
N ILE A 77 -16.62 -7.61 -13.81
CA ILE A 77 -17.65 -8.21 -12.96
C ILE A 77 -17.82 -7.39 -11.67
N ALA A 78 -16.72 -6.99 -11.03
CA ALA A 78 -16.76 -6.16 -9.83
C ALA A 78 -17.39 -4.78 -10.08
N TYR A 79 -17.07 -4.12 -11.20
CA TYR A 79 -17.69 -2.86 -11.61
C TYR A 79 -19.19 -2.96 -11.87
N ARG A 80 -19.65 -4.09 -12.41
CA ARG A 80 -21.08 -4.31 -12.72
C ARG A 80 -21.92 -4.64 -11.50
N SER A 81 -21.31 -5.08 -10.40
CA SER A 81 -22.02 -5.40 -9.18
C SER A 81 -22.42 -4.13 -8.43
N ALA A 82 -23.73 -3.85 -8.36
CA ALA A 82 -24.26 -2.67 -7.68
C ALA A 82 -23.81 -2.59 -6.20
N LYS A 83 -23.74 -3.72 -5.50
CA LYS A 83 -23.29 -3.78 -4.10
C LYS A 83 -21.84 -3.31 -3.95
N VAL A 84 -20.95 -3.80 -4.83
CA VAL A 84 -19.52 -3.48 -4.78
C VAL A 84 -19.31 -2.03 -5.21
N HIS A 85 -19.99 -1.59 -6.27
CA HIS A 85 -19.89 -0.22 -6.75
C HIS A 85 -20.32 0.81 -5.69
N THR A 86 -21.45 0.58 -5.02
CA THR A 86 -21.93 1.46 -3.95
C THR A 86 -20.94 1.50 -2.79
N PHE A 87 -20.45 0.34 -2.32
CA PHE A 87 -19.48 0.27 -1.23
C PHE A 87 -18.19 1.03 -1.54
N VAL A 88 -17.60 0.81 -2.72
CA VAL A 88 -16.36 1.50 -3.12
C VAL A 88 -16.59 3.01 -3.21
N THR A 89 -17.75 3.43 -3.71
CA THR A 89 -18.12 4.85 -3.79
C THR A 89 -18.23 5.46 -2.39
N GLU A 90 -18.90 4.80 -1.45
CA GLU A 90 -19.01 5.26 -0.05
C GLU A 90 -17.65 5.39 0.62
N VAL A 91 -16.75 4.41 0.44
CA VAL A 91 -15.38 4.48 0.96
C VAL A 91 -14.62 5.67 0.36
N CYS A 92 -14.70 5.88 -0.95
CA CYS A 92 -14.04 7.03 -1.59
C CYS A 92 -14.63 8.38 -1.12
N VAL A 93 -15.95 8.45 -0.88
CA VAL A 93 -16.59 9.62 -0.26
C VAL A 93 -16.04 9.86 1.14
N GLU A 94 -15.92 8.81 1.97
CA GLU A 94 -15.41 8.96 3.34
C GLU A 94 -13.94 9.36 3.35
N LEU A 95 -13.12 8.77 2.48
CA LEU A 95 -11.72 9.14 2.30
C LEU A 95 -11.55 10.59 1.84
N SER A 96 -12.50 11.13 1.08
CA SER A 96 -12.45 12.55 0.67
C SER A 96 -12.64 13.53 1.84
N LYS A 97 -13.20 13.06 2.96
CA LYS A 97 -13.35 13.85 4.19
C LYS A 97 -12.10 13.81 5.06
N VAL A 98 -11.16 12.90 4.80
CA VAL A 98 -9.91 12.79 5.56
C VAL A 98 -9.04 14.00 5.26
N THR A 99 -8.80 14.81 6.28
CA THR A 99 -7.90 15.96 6.18
C THR A 99 -6.45 15.48 6.29
N TRP A 100 -5.72 15.49 5.18
CA TRP A 100 -4.29 15.17 5.19
C TRP A 100 -3.49 16.31 5.84
N PRO A 101 -2.53 16.00 6.74
CA PRO A 101 -1.72 17.00 7.41
C PRO A 101 -0.90 17.79 6.40
N THR A 102 -0.69 19.07 6.69
CA THR A 102 0.17 19.91 5.84
C THR A 102 1.63 19.44 5.97
N ARG A 103 2.45 19.64 4.92
CA ARG A 103 3.87 19.24 4.92
C ARG A 103 4.65 19.75 6.15
N LYS A 104 4.31 20.95 6.64
CA LYS A 104 4.92 21.54 7.84
C LYS A 104 4.55 20.78 9.12
N GLU A 105 3.30 20.30 9.21
CA GLU A 105 2.82 19.50 10.33
C GLU A 105 3.53 18.15 10.38
N THR A 106 3.55 17.45 9.23
CA THR A 106 4.22 16.16 9.11
C THR A 106 5.68 16.26 9.51
N TRP A 107 6.40 17.28 9.05
CA TRP A 107 7.81 17.47 9.40
C TRP A 107 8.02 17.70 10.89
N ARG A 108 7.17 18.50 11.53
CA ARG A 108 7.24 18.73 12.97
C ARG A 108 7.01 17.42 13.75
N GLN A 109 6.04 16.62 13.34
CA GLN A 109 5.77 15.32 13.96
C GLN A 109 6.94 14.34 13.77
N THR A 110 7.54 14.27 12.57
CA THR A 110 8.70 13.41 12.31
C THR A 110 9.91 13.81 13.16
N ILE A 111 10.18 15.11 13.34
CA ILE A 111 11.27 15.58 14.20
C ILE A 111 11.06 15.11 15.64
N VAL A 112 9.84 15.20 16.17
CA VAL A 112 9.53 14.73 17.53
C VAL A 112 9.81 13.24 17.67
N VAL A 113 9.36 12.41 16.72
CA VAL A 113 9.64 10.97 16.72
C VAL A 113 11.15 10.70 16.70
N LEU A 114 11.89 11.41 15.85
CA LEU A 114 13.34 11.24 15.71
C LEU A 114 14.06 11.54 17.03
N ILE A 115 13.69 12.63 17.71
CA ILE A 115 14.26 12.99 19.02
C ILE A 115 13.99 11.89 20.05
N VAL A 116 12.74 11.42 20.15
CA VAL A 116 12.35 10.36 21.10
C VAL A 116 13.08 9.05 20.78
N SER A 117 13.20 8.68 19.51
CA SER A 117 13.95 7.48 19.10
C SER A 117 15.43 7.56 19.45
N VAL A 118 16.08 8.72 19.28
CA VAL A 118 17.48 8.91 19.68
C VAL A 118 17.63 8.79 21.19
N ILE A 119 16.74 9.39 21.98
CA ILE A 119 16.76 9.26 23.44
C ILE A 119 16.61 7.79 23.85
N ALA A 120 15.65 7.07 23.27
CA ALA A 120 15.44 5.66 23.53
C ALA A 120 16.67 4.81 23.17
N ALA A 121 17.30 5.08 22.01
CA ALA A 121 18.52 4.38 21.58
C ALA A 121 19.69 4.61 22.54
N VAL A 122 19.86 5.84 23.05
CA VAL A 122 20.91 6.14 24.04
C VAL A 122 20.64 5.38 25.34
N ILE A 123 19.40 5.41 25.84
CA ILE A 123 19.03 4.69 27.07
C ILE A 123 19.31 3.20 26.91
N LEU A 124 18.81 2.58 25.84
CA LEU A 124 19.02 1.15 25.58
C LEU A 124 20.51 0.82 25.42
N GLY A 125 21.27 1.61 24.66
CA GLY A 125 22.70 1.39 24.51
C GLY A 125 23.49 1.48 25.82
N VAL A 126 23.08 2.37 26.74
CA VAL A 126 23.66 2.42 28.10
C VAL A 126 23.34 1.14 28.86
N PHE A 127 22.08 0.69 28.85
CA PHE A 127 21.70 -0.58 29.49
C PHE A 127 22.45 -1.77 28.90
N ASP A 128 22.55 -1.88 27.57
CA ASP A 128 23.28 -2.95 26.89
C ASP A 128 24.76 -2.98 27.30
N THR A 129 25.40 -1.82 27.41
CA THR A 129 26.81 -1.70 27.83
C THR A 129 27.00 -2.11 29.31
N ILE A 130 26.09 -1.70 30.19
CA ILE A 130 26.11 -2.09 31.61
C ILE A 130 25.99 -3.61 31.72
N TRP A 131 25.02 -4.21 31.04
CA TRP A 131 24.83 -5.66 31.05
C TRP A 131 26.03 -6.40 30.49
N SER A 132 26.60 -5.96 29.36
CA SER A 132 27.82 -6.55 28.80
C SER A 132 28.96 -6.55 29.82
N THR A 133 29.19 -5.41 30.49
CA THR A 133 30.28 -5.29 31.48
C THR A 133 30.06 -6.19 32.69
N ILE A 134 28.82 -6.29 33.18
CA ILE A 134 28.46 -7.17 34.31
C ILE A 134 28.67 -8.63 33.92
N THR A 135 28.20 -9.02 32.75
CA THR A 135 28.31 -10.39 32.25
C THR A 135 29.76 -10.78 32.00
N ASP A 136 30.57 -9.90 31.42
CA ASP A 136 32.01 -10.13 31.20
C ASP A 136 32.77 -10.28 32.52
N LEU A 137 32.43 -9.48 33.55
CA LEU A 137 33.02 -9.61 34.88
C LEU A 137 32.71 -10.96 35.53
N ILE A 138 31.50 -11.50 35.32
CA ILE A 138 31.07 -12.79 35.86
C ILE A 138 31.71 -13.97 35.11
N TYR A 139 31.91 -13.87 33.79
CA TYR A 139 32.54 -14.96 33.02
C TYR A 139 34.07 -14.93 33.08
N ASN A 140 34.67 -13.79 33.41
CA ASN A 140 36.12 -13.61 33.54
C ASN A 140 36.62 -13.77 35.00
N VAL A 141 35.77 -14.26 35.90
CA VAL A 141 36.13 -14.77 37.23
C VAL A 141 36.03 -16.29 37.25
#